data_AF-A0A9C7ULC9-F1
#
_entry.id   AF-A0A9C7ULC9-F1
#
_cell.length_a   1.000
_cell.length_b   1.000
_cell.length_c   1.000
_cell.angle_alpha   90.00
_cell.angle_beta   90.00
_cell.angle_gamma   90.00
#
_symmetry.space_group_name_H-M   'P 1'
#
loop_
_entity.id
_entity.type
_entity.pdbx_description
1 polymer ?
#
loop_
_entity_poly.entity_id
_entity_poly.type
_entity_poly.pdbx_seq_one_letter_code
_entity_poly.pdbx_strand_id
1 'polypeptide(L)'
;MTTALIGFAVLLILVFLRLPIAFAMGLVGFTGFGLLTGFKPSLAMVGTLVSDTALNYGLSVVPLFILMGNLVSRSGLSGELYAASNAFLGHRRGGLSMATIVACGSFSAICGSSLATAATMSKVAMPPMRQYGYSDSLATASIAAGGTLGILIPPSVILVIYGLMTETSIRELFAAGFLPGLLGIILYLVAVQYVVWRRPQDGPRAERTDGRNESKL
;
A
#
# COMPACT_ATOMS: atom_id res chain seq x y z
N MET A 1 8.71 -24.88 26.52
CA MET A 1 7.90 -25.16 25.31
C MET A 1 6.42 -24.88 25.52
N THR A 2 5.81 -25.35 26.61
CA THR A 2 4.39 -25.09 26.94
C THR A 2 4.04 -23.60 27.03
N THR A 3 4.88 -22.78 27.67
CA THR A 3 4.69 -21.32 27.77
C THR A 3 4.68 -20.61 26.41
N ALA A 4 5.53 -21.04 25.48
CA ALA A 4 5.57 -20.51 24.12
C ALA A 4 4.31 -20.88 23.32
N LEU A 5 3.81 -22.11 23.47
CA LEU A 5 2.56 -22.57 22.87
C LEU A 5 1.34 -21.79 23.41
N ILE A 6 1.30 -21.54 24.72
CA ILE A 6 0.25 -20.75 25.35
C ILE A 6 0.30 -19.30 24.86
N GLY A 7 1.49 -18.68 24.83
CA GLY A 7 1.66 -17.33 24.29
C GLY A 7 1.22 -17.21 22.83
N PHE A 8 1.59 -18.19 22.00
CA PHE A 8 1.16 -18.23 20.59
C PHE A 8 -0.36 -18.38 20.44
N ALA A 9 -0.99 -19.24 21.23
CA ALA A 9 -2.45 -19.40 21.22
C ALA A 9 -3.17 -18.10 21.65
N VAL A 10 -2.68 -17.43 22.70
CA VAL A 10 -3.23 -16.15 23.16
C VAL A 10 -3.06 -15.07 22.09
N LEU A 11 -1.91 -15.00 21.42
CA LEU A 11 -1.68 -14.08 20.31
C LEU A 11 -2.70 -14.29 19.19
N LEU A 12 -2.94 -15.54 18.78
CA LEU A 12 -3.93 -15.85 17.74
C LEU A 12 -5.33 -15.41 18.15
N ILE A 13 -5.73 -15.67 19.39
CA ILE A 13 -7.03 -15.23 19.92
C ILE A 13 -7.16 -13.71 19.83
N LEU A 14 -6.16 -12.95 20.27
CA LEU A 14 -6.17 -11.49 20.21
C LEU A 14 -6.29 -10.97 18.76
N VAL A 15 -5.61 -11.61 17.81
CA VAL A 15 -5.73 -11.26 16.38
C VAL A 15 -7.14 -11.55 15.86
N PHE A 16 -7.77 -12.66 16.25
CA PHE A 16 -9.17 -12.96 15.91
C PHE A 16 -10.17 -11.96 16.51
N LEU A 17 -9.86 -11.40 17.68
CA LEU A 17 -10.58 -10.28 18.30
C LEU A 17 -10.35 -8.93 17.59
N ARG A 18 -9.67 -8.92 16.43
CA ARG A 18 -9.33 -7.73 15.63
C ARG A 18 -8.42 -6.74 16.34
N LEU A 19 -7.69 -7.18 17.36
CA LEU A 19 -6.66 -6.37 17.99
C LEU A 19 -5.49 -6.23 16.99
N PRO A 20 -5.01 -5.01 16.69
CA PRO A 20 -3.90 -4.85 15.77
C PRO A 20 -2.68 -5.68 16.22
N ILE A 21 -2.05 -6.36 15.27
CA ILE A 21 -1.00 -7.35 15.51
C ILE A 21 0.13 -6.78 16.38
N ALA A 22 0.49 -5.51 16.19
CA ALA A 22 1.51 -4.84 17.00
C ALA A 22 1.17 -4.83 18.51
N PHE A 23 -0.07 -4.52 18.87
CA PHE A 23 -0.51 -4.54 20.27
C PHE A 23 -0.60 -5.96 20.82
N ALA A 24 -1.08 -6.91 20.01
CA ALA A 24 -1.13 -8.33 20.40
C ALA A 24 0.27 -8.89 20.68
N MET A 25 1.23 -8.64 19.78
CA MET A 25 2.63 -9.04 19.95
C MET A 25 3.27 -8.34 21.14
N GLY A 26 3.03 -7.04 21.32
CA GLY A 26 3.55 -6.27 22.45
C GLY A 26 3.03 -6.79 23.79
N LEU A 27 1.72 -7.02 23.93
CA LEU A 27 1.10 -7.55 25.15
C LEU A 27 1.60 -8.95 25.47
N VAL A 28 1.53 -9.87 24.51
CA VAL A 28 1.93 -11.28 24.73
C VAL A 28 3.44 -11.38 24.96
N GLY A 29 4.25 -10.62 24.22
CA GLY A 29 5.70 -10.59 24.40
C GLY A 29 6.10 -9.99 25.76
N PHE A 30 5.54 -8.85 26.13
CA PHE A 30 5.80 -8.19 27.41
C PHE A 30 5.35 -9.03 28.60
N THR A 31 4.13 -9.55 28.57
CA THR A 31 3.60 -10.37 29.68
C THR A 31 4.29 -11.72 29.75
N GLY A 32 4.56 -12.37 28.62
CA GLY A 32 5.29 -13.63 28.57
C GLY A 32 6.73 -13.51 29.09
N PHE A 33 7.45 -12.47 28.68
CA PHE A 33 8.80 -12.20 29.20
C PHE A 33 8.77 -11.78 30.68
N GLY A 34 7.75 -11.01 31.09
CA GLY A 34 7.54 -10.60 32.48
C GLY A 34 7.29 -11.77 33.44
N LEU A 35 6.55 -12.77 33.00
CA LEU A 35 6.27 -13.97 33.79
C LEU A 35 7.48 -14.92 33.89
N LEU A 36 8.39 -14.90 32.90
CA LEU A 36 9.58 -15.77 32.88
C LEU A 36 10.80 -15.14 33.55
N THR A 37 11.01 -13.84 33.34
CA THR A 37 12.26 -13.13 33.70
C THR A 37 12.03 -12.02 34.74
N GLY A 38 10.77 -11.59 34.93
CA GLY A 38 10.37 -10.52 35.84
C GLY A 38 9.96 -9.22 35.13
N PHE A 39 9.08 -8.45 35.79
CA PHE A 39 8.51 -7.23 35.21
C PHE A 39 9.52 -6.07 35.07
N LYS A 40 10.47 -5.92 35.99
CA LYS A 40 11.55 -4.91 35.89
C LYS A 40 12.42 -5.08 34.63
N PRO A 41 13.01 -6.27 34.36
CA PRO A 41 13.78 -6.47 33.13
C PRO A 41 12.92 -6.39 31.86
N SER A 42 11.63 -6.75 31.94
CA SER A 42 10.71 -6.57 30.81
C SER A 42 10.49 -5.10 30.46
N LEU A 43 10.35 -4.24 31.47
CA LEU A 43 10.20 -2.79 31.26
C LEU A 43 11.48 -2.17 30.68
N ALA A 44 12.64 -2.61 31.18
CA ALA A 44 13.93 -2.18 30.65
C ALA A 44 14.12 -2.62 29.18
N MET A 45 13.77 -3.87 28.85
CA MET A 45 13.84 -4.40 27.48
C MET A 45 12.97 -3.59 26.51
N VAL A 46 11.74 -3.23 26.91
CA VAL A 46 10.88 -2.37 26.09
C VAL A 46 11.54 -1.00 25.89
N GLY A 47 12.11 -0.40 26.93
CA GLY A 47 12.83 0.88 26.82
C GLY A 47 14.01 0.84 25.84
N THR A 48 14.81 -0.23 25.89
CA THR A 48 15.92 -0.45 24.96
C THR A 48 15.42 -0.66 23.53
N LEU A 49 14.43 -1.54 23.32
CA LEU A 49 13.84 -1.80 22.00
C LEU A 49 13.29 -0.53 21.35
N VAL A 50 12.58 0.31 22.11
CA VAL A 50 12.04 1.58 21.60
C VAL A 50 13.16 2.53 21.21
N SER A 51 14.22 2.63 22.02
CA SER A 51 15.36 3.50 21.74
C SER A 51 16.15 3.05 20.51
N ASP A 52 16.46 1.75 20.41
CA ASP A 52 17.18 1.17 19.27
C ASP A 52 16.39 1.28 17.98
N THR A 53 15.07 1.09 18.05
CA THR A 53 14.19 1.25 16.88
C THR A 53 14.11 2.72 16.46
N ALA A 54 13.91 3.65 17.41
CA ALA A 54 13.76 5.08 17.11
C ALA A 54 15.04 5.72 16.54
N LEU A 55 16.21 5.25 16.97
CA LEU A 55 17.52 5.74 16.50
C LEU A 55 18.04 4.98 15.28
N ASN A 56 17.26 4.04 14.74
CA ASN A 56 17.65 3.30 13.56
C ASN A 56 17.67 4.25 12.35
N TYR A 57 18.87 4.52 11.81
CA TYR A 57 19.09 5.33 10.62
C TYR A 57 18.24 4.88 9.42
N GLY A 58 17.88 3.60 9.36
CA GLY A 58 16.99 3.05 8.33
C GLY A 58 15.57 3.62 8.35
N LEU A 59 15.08 4.01 9.52
CA LEU A 59 13.74 4.60 9.65
C LEU A 59 13.69 6.07 9.21
N SER A 60 14.83 6.76 9.10
CA SER A 60 14.91 8.12 8.53
C SER A 60 14.49 8.16 7.05
N VAL A 61 14.50 7.02 6.36
CA VAL A 61 14.02 6.86 4.99
C VAL A 61 12.50 7.08 4.92
N VAL A 62 11.74 6.67 5.93
CA VAL A 62 10.27 6.73 5.94
C VAL A 62 9.73 8.18 5.80
N PRO A 63 10.17 9.16 6.64
CA PRO A 63 9.72 10.54 6.49
C PRO A 63 10.09 11.18 5.15
N LEU A 64 11.26 10.88 4.59
CA LEU A 64 11.71 11.45 3.31
C LEU A 64 10.81 10.99 2.15
N PHE A 65 10.43 9.72 2.11
CA PHE A 65 9.49 9.21 1.11
C PHE A 65 8.06 9.75 1.30
N ILE A 66 7.60 9.91 2.54
CA ILE A 66 6.30 10.56 2.83
C ILE A 66 6.32 12.02 2.40
N LEU A 67 7.41 12.74 2.65
CA LEU A 67 7.60 14.13 2.21
C LEU A 67 7.54 14.22 0.69
N MET A 68 8.27 13.35 -0.02
CA MET A 68 8.24 13.29 -1.47
C MET A 68 6.84 12.98 -2.01
N GLY A 69 6.12 12.01 -1.43
CA GLY A 69 4.72 11.73 -1.82
C GLY A 69 3.81 12.94 -1.65
N ASN A 70 3.98 13.72 -0.57
CA ASN A 70 3.25 14.98 -0.36
C ASN A 70 3.62 16.05 -1.41
N LEU A 71 4.90 16.19 -1.75
CA LEU A 71 5.36 17.14 -2.78
C LEU A 71 4.79 16.78 -4.15
N VAL A 72 4.88 15.52 -4.56
CA VAL A 72 4.34 15.04 -5.85
C VAL A 72 2.82 15.26 -5.90
N SER A 73 2.11 14.94 -4.82
CA SER A 73 0.67 15.18 -4.74
C SER A 73 0.27 16.65 -4.82
N ARG A 74 1.09 17.58 -4.29
CA ARG A 74 0.82 19.02 -4.35
C ARG A 74 1.27 19.67 -5.65
N SER A 75 2.21 19.05 -6.37
CA SER A 75 2.72 19.55 -7.65
C SER A 75 1.79 19.32 -8.85
N GLY A 76 0.67 18.60 -8.68
CA GLY A 76 -0.25 18.25 -9.76
C GLY A 76 0.14 16.99 -10.55
N LEU A 77 1.37 16.48 -10.37
CA LEU A 77 1.90 15.32 -11.09
C LEU A 77 1.06 14.05 -10.91
N SER A 78 0.43 13.85 -9.74
CA SER A 78 -0.53 12.76 -9.50
C SER A 78 -1.73 12.79 -10.45
N GLY A 79 -2.21 13.97 -10.81
CA GLY A 79 -3.31 14.17 -11.74
C GLY A 79 -2.90 13.86 -13.18
N GLU A 80 -1.72 14.35 -13.59
CA GLU A 80 -1.16 14.05 -14.92
C GLU A 80 -0.90 12.56 -15.12
N LEU A 81 -0.37 11.88 -14.09
CA LEU A 81 -0.12 10.43 -14.12
C LEU A 81 -1.42 9.63 -14.28
N TYR A 82 -2.47 10.08 -13.61
CA TYR A 82 -3.81 9.50 -13.74
C TYR A 82 -4.39 9.76 -15.13
N ALA A 83 -4.27 10.98 -15.66
CA ALA A 83 -4.72 11.34 -16.99
C ALA A 83 -4.02 10.52 -18.08
N ALA A 84 -2.69 10.35 -17.98
CA ALA A 84 -1.91 9.51 -18.89
C ALA A 84 -2.34 8.03 -18.84
N SER A 85 -2.53 7.50 -17.63
CA SER A 85 -3.02 6.13 -17.43
C SER A 85 -4.43 5.93 -18.00
N ASN A 86 -5.30 6.93 -17.80
CA ASN A 86 -6.66 6.93 -18.34
C ASN A 86 -6.68 7.08 -19.87
N ALA A 87 -5.78 7.87 -20.46
CA ALA A 87 -5.64 7.94 -21.91
C ALA A 87 -5.26 6.58 -22.52
N PHE A 88 -4.42 5.80 -21.83
CA PHE A 88 -3.99 4.49 -22.32
C PHE A 88 -5.05 3.39 -22.13
N LEU A 89 -5.75 3.36 -21.00
CA LEU A 89 -6.63 2.25 -20.58
C LEU A 89 -8.12 2.58 -20.49
N GLY A 90 -8.47 3.87 -20.38
CA GLY A 90 -9.84 4.37 -20.17
C GLY A 90 -10.83 4.00 -21.27
N HIS A 91 -10.32 3.74 -22.48
CA HIS A 91 -11.08 3.32 -23.66
C HIS A 91 -11.82 1.97 -23.53
N ARG A 92 -11.46 1.15 -22.53
CA ARG A 92 -12.06 -0.18 -22.32
C ARG A 92 -13.17 -0.15 -21.27
N ARG A 93 -14.03 -1.18 -21.28
CA ARG A 93 -14.97 -1.41 -20.15
C ARG A 93 -14.15 -1.66 -18.89
N GLY A 94 -14.41 -0.93 -17.80
CA GLY A 94 -13.55 -0.94 -16.61
C GLY A 94 -12.26 -0.13 -16.75
N GLY A 95 -12.09 0.62 -17.83
CA GLY A 95 -10.85 1.32 -18.17
C GLY A 95 -10.38 2.31 -17.10
N LEU A 96 -11.31 3.00 -16.43
CA LEU A 96 -10.97 3.90 -15.32
C LEU A 96 -10.40 3.14 -14.12
N SER A 97 -10.98 2.00 -13.73
CA SER A 97 -10.44 1.14 -12.66
C SER A 97 -9.06 0.58 -13.01
N MET A 98 -8.86 0.16 -14.26
CA MET A 98 -7.57 -0.31 -14.76
C MET A 98 -6.53 0.80 -14.78
N ALA A 99 -6.91 2.00 -15.22
CA ALA A 99 -6.09 3.20 -15.19
C ALA A 99 -5.71 3.57 -13.75
N THR A 100 -6.63 3.45 -12.79
CA THR A 100 -6.34 3.67 -11.37
C THR A 100 -5.29 2.70 -10.84
N ILE A 101 -5.39 1.41 -11.15
CA ILE A 101 -4.39 0.42 -10.72
C ILE A 101 -3.01 0.75 -11.28
N VAL A 102 -2.93 1.09 -12.57
CA VAL A 102 -1.67 1.45 -13.23
C VAL A 102 -1.12 2.77 -12.68
N ALA A 103 -1.96 3.79 -12.52
CA ALA A 103 -1.58 5.07 -11.92
C ALA A 103 -1.09 4.91 -10.48
N CYS A 104 -1.75 4.07 -9.68
CA CYS A 104 -1.31 3.71 -8.33
C CYS A 104 0.04 2.98 -8.38
N GLY A 105 0.25 2.07 -9.33
CA GLY A 105 1.51 1.34 -9.49
C GLY A 105 2.67 2.23 -9.92
N SER A 106 2.46 3.14 -10.88
CA SER A 106 3.46 4.11 -11.31
C SER A 106 3.74 5.17 -10.24
N PHE A 107 2.71 5.65 -9.54
CA PHE A 107 2.89 6.56 -8.40
C PHE A 107 3.59 5.87 -7.23
N SER A 108 3.32 4.59 -7.02
CA SER A 108 4.01 3.74 -6.03
C SER A 108 5.50 3.63 -6.32
N ALA A 109 5.89 3.49 -7.59
CA ALA A 109 7.29 3.53 -8.01
C ALA A 109 7.94 4.90 -7.75
N ILE A 110 7.15 5.97 -7.60
CA ILE A 110 7.70 7.27 -7.22
C ILE A 110 7.76 7.32 -5.69
N CYS A 111 6.62 7.30 -4.99
CA CYS A 111 6.53 7.62 -3.56
C CYS A 111 6.94 6.48 -2.61
N GLY A 112 7.05 5.24 -3.08
CA GLY A 112 7.45 4.07 -2.29
C GLY A 112 6.59 3.78 -1.05
N SER A 113 5.35 4.29 -1.01
CA SER A 113 4.49 4.26 0.17
C SER A 113 3.05 3.94 -0.20
N SER A 114 2.53 2.84 0.33
CA SER A 114 1.14 2.40 0.10
C SER A 114 0.10 3.34 0.69
N LEU A 115 0.37 3.88 1.89
CA LEU A 115 -0.54 4.80 2.55
C LEU A 115 -0.62 6.14 1.80
N ALA A 116 0.53 6.67 1.37
CA ALA A 116 0.58 7.91 0.59
C ALA A 116 -0.12 7.72 -0.77
N THR A 117 0.17 6.61 -1.46
CA THR A 117 -0.48 6.26 -2.73
C THR A 117 -2.00 6.20 -2.57
N ALA A 118 -2.50 5.44 -1.59
CA ALA A 118 -3.94 5.31 -1.37
C ALA A 118 -4.58 6.67 -1.03
N ALA A 119 -3.97 7.48 -0.17
CA ALA A 119 -4.50 8.78 0.24
C ALA A 119 -4.55 9.79 -0.92
N THR A 120 -3.49 9.83 -1.74
CA THR A 120 -3.40 10.74 -2.89
C THR A 120 -4.28 10.29 -4.04
N MET A 121 -4.20 9.02 -4.43
CA MET A 121 -4.97 8.47 -5.55
C MET A 121 -6.47 8.41 -5.25
N SER A 122 -6.88 8.25 -3.98
CA SER A 122 -8.30 8.37 -3.62
C SER A 122 -8.87 9.75 -3.96
N LYS A 123 -8.10 10.82 -3.77
CA LYS A 123 -8.55 12.18 -4.08
C LYS A 123 -8.60 12.45 -5.58
N VAL A 124 -7.72 11.81 -6.36
CA VAL A 124 -7.60 12.03 -7.81
C VAL A 124 -8.55 11.12 -8.60
N ALA A 125 -8.67 9.84 -8.24
CA ALA A 125 -9.41 8.84 -9.01
C ALA A 125 -10.88 8.71 -8.60
N MET A 126 -11.24 8.95 -7.34
CA MET A 126 -12.62 8.76 -6.88
C MET A 126 -13.63 9.73 -7.53
N PRO A 127 -13.35 11.05 -7.65
CA PRO A 127 -14.29 11.98 -8.29
C PRO A 127 -14.65 11.62 -9.74
N PRO A 128 -13.68 11.36 -10.65
CA PRO A 128 -14.02 10.98 -12.03
C PRO A 128 -14.71 9.62 -12.09
N MET A 129 -14.28 8.60 -11.33
CA MET A 129 -14.94 7.29 -11.33
C MET A 129 -16.43 7.40 -10.96
N ARG A 130 -16.78 8.22 -9.96
CA ARG A 130 -18.17 8.49 -9.60
C ARG A 130 -18.93 9.27 -10.66
N GLN A 131 -18.32 10.27 -11.30
CA GLN A 131 -18.93 11.02 -12.40
C GLN A 131 -19.28 10.12 -13.60
N TYR A 132 -18.43 9.14 -13.90
CA TYR A 132 -18.68 8.15 -14.95
C TYR A 132 -19.60 7.00 -14.52
N GLY A 133 -20.14 7.02 -13.30
CA GLY A 133 -21.10 6.03 -12.82
C GLY A 133 -20.49 4.69 -12.40
N TYR A 134 -19.21 4.65 -12.00
CA TYR A 134 -18.63 3.45 -11.40
C TYR A 134 -19.22 3.19 -10.01
N SER A 135 -19.35 1.91 -9.65
CA SER A 135 -19.80 1.56 -8.31
C SER A 135 -18.74 1.95 -7.27
N ASP A 136 -19.17 2.49 -6.13
CA ASP A 136 -18.27 2.84 -5.03
C ASP A 136 -17.43 1.65 -4.56
N SER A 137 -17.99 0.43 -4.64
CA SER A 137 -17.26 -0.80 -4.31
C SER A 137 -16.11 -1.06 -5.27
N LEU A 138 -16.32 -0.96 -6.59
CA LEU A 138 -15.25 -1.17 -7.56
C LEU A 138 -14.20 -0.05 -7.51
N ALA A 139 -14.64 1.20 -7.35
CA ALA A 139 -13.74 2.35 -7.25
C ALA A 139 -12.84 2.26 -6.01
N THR A 140 -13.43 2.06 -4.83
CA THR A 140 -12.66 1.90 -3.57
C THR A 140 -11.76 0.68 -3.60
N ALA A 141 -12.24 -0.46 -4.11
CA ALA A 141 -11.43 -1.67 -4.23
C ALA A 141 -10.24 -1.48 -5.17
N SER A 142 -10.41 -0.80 -6.30
CA SER A 142 -9.33 -0.53 -7.26
C SER A 142 -8.24 0.34 -6.65
N ILE A 143 -8.63 1.38 -5.90
CA ILE A 143 -7.68 2.27 -5.21
C ILE A 143 -6.99 1.52 -4.05
N ALA A 144 -7.74 0.76 -3.26
CA ALA A 144 -7.19 -0.01 -2.15
C ALA A 144 -6.19 -1.06 -2.65
N ALA A 145 -6.56 -1.85 -3.66
CA ALA A 145 -5.67 -2.84 -4.29
C ALA A 145 -4.45 -2.16 -4.92
N GLY A 146 -4.65 -1.10 -5.71
CA GLY A 146 -3.56 -0.33 -6.30
C GLY A 146 -2.60 0.25 -5.27
N GLY A 147 -3.10 0.73 -4.13
CA GLY A 147 -2.27 1.23 -3.03
C GLY A 147 -1.35 0.17 -2.43
N THR A 148 -1.76 -1.11 -2.42
CA THR A 148 -0.90 -2.20 -1.91
C THR A 148 0.33 -2.46 -2.78
N LEU A 149 0.31 -2.04 -4.06
CA LEU A 149 1.46 -2.17 -4.96
C LEU A 149 2.67 -1.32 -4.51
N GLY A 150 2.45 -0.30 -3.67
CA GLY A 150 3.50 0.51 -3.05
C GLY A 150 4.51 -0.25 -2.21
N ILE A 151 4.15 -1.45 -1.74
CA ILE A 151 5.07 -2.33 -1.01
C ILE A 151 6.02 -3.06 -1.97
N LEU A 152 5.53 -3.40 -3.17
CA LEU A 152 6.21 -4.33 -4.09
C LEU A 152 6.99 -3.61 -5.19
N ILE A 153 6.46 -2.51 -5.73
CA ILE A 153 7.05 -1.80 -6.88
C ILE A 153 8.18 -0.89 -6.39
N PRO A 154 9.44 -1.12 -6.80
CA PRO A 154 10.56 -0.29 -6.37
C PRO A 154 10.56 1.11 -7.01
N PRO A 155 11.16 2.12 -6.34
CA PRO A 155 11.62 2.17 -4.94
C PRO A 155 10.50 2.03 -3.91
N SER A 156 10.68 1.16 -2.91
CA SER A 156 9.70 0.93 -1.82
C SER A 156 10.33 1.06 -0.44
N VAL A 157 9.71 1.85 0.44
CA VAL A 157 10.15 2.07 1.81
C VAL A 157 10.21 0.76 2.59
N ILE A 158 9.22 -0.11 2.41
CA ILE A 158 9.11 -1.35 3.18
C ILE A 158 10.20 -2.35 2.79
N LEU A 159 10.54 -2.45 1.50
CA LEU A 159 11.67 -3.26 1.03
C LEU A 159 13.01 -2.72 1.55
N VAL A 160 13.17 -1.39 1.67
CA VAL A 160 14.37 -0.80 2.27
C VAL A 160 14.48 -1.15 3.75
N ILE A 161 13.41 -0.96 4.53
CA ILE A 161 13.40 -1.31 5.96
C ILE A 161 13.69 -2.81 6.13
N TYR A 162 13.03 -3.66 5.34
CA TYR A 162 13.26 -5.10 5.39
C TYR A 162 14.72 -5.44 5.05
N GLY A 163 15.27 -4.82 4.00
CA GLY A 163 16.67 -5.02 3.60
C GLY A 163 17.65 -4.65 4.72
N LEU A 164 17.39 -3.54 5.42
CA LEU A 164 18.20 -3.10 6.55
C LEU A 164 18.05 -4.02 7.77
N MET A 165 16.86 -4.50 8.07
CA MET A 165 16.63 -5.42 9.19
C MET A 165 17.23 -6.81 8.97
N THR A 166 17.30 -7.24 7.70
CA THR A 166 17.80 -8.57 7.33
C THR A 166 19.24 -8.55 6.84
N GLU A 167 19.88 -7.37 6.85
CA GLU A 167 21.22 -7.13 6.29
C GLU A 167 21.38 -7.63 4.84
N THR A 168 20.28 -7.62 4.08
CA THR A 168 20.26 -8.07 2.69
C THR A 168 20.51 -6.92 1.73
N SER A 169 21.00 -7.25 0.54
CA SER A 169 21.26 -6.27 -0.51
C SER A 169 19.96 -5.62 -0.98
N ILE A 170 19.80 -4.32 -0.72
CA ILE A 170 18.63 -3.53 -1.18
C ILE A 170 18.49 -3.61 -2.70
N ARG A 171 19.61 -3.66 -3.43
CA ARG A 171 19.62 -3.80 -4.90
C ARG A 171 18.97 -5.11 -5.33
N GLU A 172 19.32 -6.21 -4.67
CA GLU A 172 18.74 -7.53 -4.98
C GLU A 172 17.27 -7.58 -4.62
N LEU A 173 16.87 -6.98 -3.48
CA LEU A 173 15.46 -6.86 -3.12
C LEU A 173 14.65 -6.08 -4.14
N PHE A 174 15.19 -4.97 -4.65
CA PHE A 174 14.50 -4.17 -5.67
C PHE A 174 14.41 -4.93 -6.99
N ALA A 175 15.48 -5.61 -7.40
CA ALA A 175 15.46 -6.46 -8.59
C ALA A 175 14.43 -7.60 -8.45
N ALA A 176 14.38 -8.25 -7.28
CA ALA A 176 13.43 -9.31 -6.97
C ALA A 176 11.99 -8.80 -6.88
N GLY A 177 11.77 -7.58 -6.38
CA GLY A 177 10.45 -6.96 -6.22
C GLY A 177 9.78 -6.53 -7.52
N PHE A 178 10.55 -6.33 -8.59
CA PHE A 178 10.03 -5.94 -9.90
C PHE A 178 9.05 -6.96 -10.48
N LEU A 179 9.44 -8.25 -10.48
CA LEU A 179 8.62 -9.34 -11.02
C LEU A 179 7.27 -9.51 -10.31
N PRO A 180 7.19 -9.63 -8.95
CA PRO A 180 5.92 -9.74 -8.25
C PRO A 180 5.11 -8.44 -8.31
N GLY A 181 5.74 -7.26 -8.40
CA GLY A 181 5.04 -5.99 -8.61
C GLY A 181 4.29 -5.95 -9.95
N LEU A 182 4.98 -6.33 -11.03
CA LEU A 182 4.38 -6.41 -12.37
C LEU A 182 3.28 -7.48 -12.43
N LEU A 183 3.54 -8.64 -11.83
CA LEU A 183 2.56 -9.73 -11.73
C LEU A 183 1.32 -9.29 -10.94
N GLY A 184 1.49 -8.53 -9.86
CA GLY A 184 0.40 -7.94 -9.08
C GLY A 184 -0.46 -6.98 -9.90
N ILE A 185 0.16 -6.09 -10.68
CA ILE A 185 -0.56 -5.21 -11.62
C ILE A 185 -1.41 -6.05 -12.58
N ILE A 186 -0.81 -7.05 -13.24
CA ILE A 186 -1.49 -7.89 -14.23
C ILE A 186 -2.67 -8.62 -13.58
N LEU A 187 -2.47 -9.22 -12.40
CA LEU A 187 -3.53 -9.92 -11.68
C LEU A 187 -4.68 -8.98 -11.27
N TYR A 188 -4.38 -7.76 -10.83
CA TYR A 188 -5.42 -6.79 -10.50
C TYR A 188 -6.18 -6.30 -11.74
N LEU A 189 -5.50 -6.11 -12.88
CA LEU A 189 -6.17 -5.80 -14.15
C LEU A 189 -7.12 -6.94 -14.57
N VAL A 190 -6.68 -8.19 -14.45
CA VAL A 190 -7.52 -9.37 -14.72
C VAL A 190 -8.70 -9.43 -13.74
N ALA A 191 -8.48 -9.15 -12.46
CA ALA A 191 -9.55 -9.13 -11.46
C ALA A 191 -10.60 -8.05 -11.76
N VAL A 192 -10.19 -6.84 -12.13
CA VAL A 192 -11.11 -5.78 -12.58
C VAL A 192 -11.88 -6.21 -13.81
N GLN A 193 -11.19 -6.81 -14.79
CA GLN A 193 -11.84 -7.27 -16.02
C GLN A 193 -12.87 -8.38 -15.73
N TYR A 194 -12.57 -9.28 -14.81
CA TYR A 194 -13.50 -10.31 -14.35
C TYR A 194 -14.74 -9.73 -13.66
N VAL A 195 -14.55 -8.76 -12.76
CA VAL A 195 -15.66 -8.07 -12.08
C VAL A 195 -16.56 -7.35 -13.08
N VAL A 196 -15.97 -6.57 -14.00
CA VAL A 196 -16.71 -5.81 -15.02
C VAL A 196 -17.39 -6.74 -16.03
N TRP A 197 -16.81 -7.91 -16.31
CA TRP A 197 -17.47 -8.93 -17.14
C TRP A 197 -18.71 -9.52 -16.47
N ARG A 198 -18.65 -9.79 -15.16
CA ARG A 198 -19.77 -10.34 -14.37
C ARG A 198 -20.84 -9.28 -14.07
N ARG A 199 -20.43 -8.03 -13.87
CA ARG A 199 -21.30 -6.89 -13.54
C ARG A 199 -20.93 -5.68 -14.40
N PRO A 200 -21.43 -5.62 -15.64
CA PRO A 200 -21.11 -4.53 -16.57
C PRO A 200 -21.53 -3.14 -16.06
N GLN A 201 -22.54 -3.11 -15.19
CA GLN A 201 -23.06 -1.90 -14.53
C GLN A 201 -22.08 -1.28 -13.52
N ASP A 202 -21.14 -2.05 -12.99
CA ASP A 202 -20.19 -1.55 -11.97
C ASP A 202 -19.02 -0.76 -12.58
N GLY A 203 -18.76 -0.92 -13.89
CA GLY A 203 -17.66 -0.30 -14.62
C GLY A 203 -18.05 0.08 -16.06
N PRO A 204 -18.94 1.05 -16.26
CA PRO A 204 -19.35 1.52 -17.58
C PRO A 204 -18.16 2.00 -18.42
N ARG A 205 -18.31 1.98 -19.75
CA ARG A 205 -17.27 2.52 -20.65
C ARG A 205 -17.17 4.03 -20.42
N ALA A 206 -15.98 4.52 -20.11
CA ALA A 206 -15.71 5.94 -20.19
C ALA A 206 -15.79 6.36 -21.66
N GLU A 207 -16.42 7.50 -21.95
CA GLU A 207 -16.34 8.12 -23.27
C GLU A 207 -14.88 8.51 -23.57
N ARG A 208 -14.50 8.41 -24.84
CA ARG A 208 -13.17 8.77 -25.33
C ARG A 208 -12.81 10.17 -24.84
N THR A 209 -11.73 10.30 -24.06
CA THR A 209 -11.12 11.59 -23.80
C THR A 209 -10.47 12.05 -25.10
N ASP A 210 -11.22 12.78 -25.93
CA ASP A 210 -10.68 13.47 -27.08
C ASP A 210 -9.74 14.57 -26.55
N GLY A 211 -8.50 14.61 -27.03
CA GLY A 211 -7.38 15.40 -26.48
C GLY A 211 -7.53 16.92 -26.63
N ARG A 212 -8.76 17.44 -26.67
CA ARG A 212 -9.10 18.83 -26.98
C ARG A 212 -9.62 19.63 -25.77
N ASN A 213 -9.78 19.00 -24.60
CA ASN A 213 -10.33 19.62 -23.39
C ASN A 213 -9.29 19.86 -22.27
N GLU A 214 -7.99 19.87 -22.60
CA GLU A 214 -6.91 20.18 -21.65
C GLU A 214 -6.92 21.64 -21.14
N SER A 215 -7.81 22.52 -21.64
CA SER A 215 -7.78 23.95 -21.30
C SER A 215 -8.69 24.39 -20.14
N LYS A 216 -9.36 23.50 -19.42
CA LYS A 216 -10.34 23.89 -18.38
C LYS A 216 -10.36 23.03 -17.10
N LEU A 217 -9.20 22.54 -16.66
CA LEU A 217 -9.01 22.06 -15.28
C LEU A 217 -7.87 22.83 -14.61
#